data_AF-A0A7C5VRI2-F1
#
_entry.id   AF-A0A7C5VRI2-F1
#
_cell.length_a   1.000
_cell.length_b   1.000
_cell.length_c   1.000
_cell.angle_alpha   90.00
_cell.angle_beta   90.00
_cell.angle_gamma   90.00
#
_symmetry.space_group_name_H-M   'P 1'
#
loop_
_entity.id
_entity.type
_entity.pdbx_description
1 polymer ?
#
loop_
_entity_poly.entity_id
_entity_poly.type
_entity_poly.pdbx_seq_one_letter_code
_entity_poly.pdbx_strand_id
1 'polypeptide(L)'
;MTESDWLKLLRAIHIASFVIFIGGEFFSYFLVRPTLRRIPPPQAAVVEQRLGNLSVYLFGGALTLLGVTGLLRLYLMYDGLGILGDINFYSSRYGRAITIMYSCWFLAFLVYLFLAFYLRPIVLHRLRPEANPGARELGLLRMRRDTAALWIYRTRLTILILGIGAAVGGMVAPLGGLF
;
A
#
# COMPACT_ATOMS: atom_id res chain seq x y z
N MET A 1 -18.91 -3.17 -25.91
CA MET A 1 -18.76 -2.12 -24.87
C MET A 1 -18.18 -0.89 -25.53
N THR A 2 -18.76 0.27 -25.26
CA THR A 2 -18.22 1.57 -25.71
C THR A 2 -17.05 2.00 -24.82
N GLU A 3 -16.26 2.98 -25.25
CA GLU A 3 -15.19 3.58 -24.44
C GLU A 3 -15.73 4.15 -23.11
N SER A 4 -16.92 4.75 -23.14
CA SER A 4 -17.63 5.24 -21.95
C SER A 4 -17.91 4.12 -20.94
N ASP A 5 -18.26 2.92 -21.42
CA ASP A 5 -18.49 1.76 -20.55
C ASP A 5 -17.20 1.29 -19.89
N TRP A 6 -16.08 1.30 -20.64
CA TRP A 6 -14.76 0.98 -20.08
C TRP A 6 -14.33 1.97 -19.00
N LEU A 7 -14.51 3.27 -19.22
CA LEU A 7 -14.17 4.30 -18.23
C LEU A 7 -15.00 4.16 -16.95
N LYS A 8 -16.27 3.77 -17.05
CA LYS A 8 -17.13 3.50 -15.88
C LYS A 8 -16.66 2.26 -15.12
N LEU A 9 -16.39 1.17 -15.83
CA LEU A 9 -15.90 -0.07 -15.23
C LEU A 9 -14.56 0.13 -14.52
N LEU A 10 -13.60 0.75 -15.20
CA LEU A 10 -12.29 1.05 -14.61
C LEU A 10 -12.41 1.96 -13.39
N ARG A 11 -13.33 2.94 -13.40
CA ARG A 11 -13.60 3.79 -12.24
C ARG A 11 -14.15 2.98 -11.07
N ALA A 12 -15.08 2.06 -11.32
CA ALA A 12 -15.63 1.19 -10.27
C ALA A 12 -14.54 0.31 -9.65
N ILE A 13 -13.71 -0.33 -10.48
CA ILE A 13 -12.58 -1.16 -10.01
C ILE A 13 -11.56 -0.30 -9.25
N HIS A 14 -11.25 0.89 -9.74
CA HIS A 14 -10.31 1.82 -9.10
C HIS A 14 -10.79 2.21 -7.69
N ILE A 15 -12.06 2.60 -7.56
CA ILE A 15 -12.66 2.98 -6.26
C ILE A 15 -12.73 1.76 -5.33
N ALA A 16 -13.15 0.59 -5.81
CA ALA A 16 -13.17 -0.63 -4.99
C ALA A 16 -11.77 -1.00 -4.50
N SER A 17 -10.76 -0.93 -5.37
CA SER A 17 -9.36 -1.17 -5.03
C SER A 17 -8.86 -0.18 -3.97
N PHE A 18 -9.22 1.10 -4.11
CA PHE A 18 -8.90 2.14 -3.12
C PHE A 18 -9.51 1.83 -1.75
N VAL A 19 -10.80 1.49 -1.71
CA VAL A 19 -11.52 1.18 -0.46
C VAL A 19 -10.92 -0.05 0.22
N ILE A 20 -10.62 -1.12 -0.52
CA ILE A 20 -9.99 -2.32 0.01
C ILE A 20 -8.60 -1.99 0.58
N PHE A 21 -7.80 -1.22 -0.16
CA PHE A 21 -6.45 -0.89 0.23
C PHE A 21 -6.40 0.03 1.46
N ILE A 22 -7.04 1.20 1.40
CA ILE A 22 -7.03 2.19 2.50
C ILE A 22 -7.83 1.69 3.68
N GLY A 23 -9.01 1.11 3.45
CA GLY A 23 -9.82 0.53 4.53
C GLY A 23 -9.09 -0.62 5.22
N GLY A 24 -8.40 -1.47 4.45
CA GLY A 24 -7.58 -2.56 4.97
C GLY A 24 -6.36 -2.10 5.77
N GLU A 25 -5.61 -1.10 5.29
CA GLU A 25 -4.49 -0.52 6.02
C GLU A 25 -4.95 0.24 7.28
N PHE A 26 -6.05 1.00 7.18
CA PHE A 26 -6.66 1.67 8.33
C PHE A 26 -7.09 0.66 9.40
N PHE A 27 -7.84 -0.37 9.02
CA PHE A 27 -8.27 -1.44 9.93
C PHE A 27 -7.07 -2.16 10.56
N SER A 28 -6.06 -2.49 9.76
CA SER A 28 -4.84 -3.15 10.23
C SER A 28 -4.07 -2.30 11.24
N TYR A 29 -3.94 -1.00 10.98
CA TYR A 29 -3.16 -0.09 11.81
C TYR A 29 -3.88 0.30 13.11
N PHE A 30 -5.16 0.68 13.02
CA PHE A 30 -5.90 1.25 14.14
C PHE A 30 -6.71 0.24 14.94
N LEU A 31 -7.08 -0.91 14.38
CA LEU A 31 -7.93 -1.89 15.07
C LEU A 31 -7.19 -3.17 15.39
N VAL A 32 -6.53 -3.78 14.41
CA VAL A 32 -5.81 -5.05 14.63
C VAL A 32 -4.64 -4.86 15.59
N ARG A 33 -3.77 -3.88 15.33
CA ARG A 33 -2.55 -3.69 16.13
C ARG A 33 -2.85 -3.44 17.62
N PRO A 34 -3.76 -2.53 18.03
CA PRO A 34 -4.08 -2.37 19.44
C PRO A 34 -4.68 -3.63 20.08
N THR A 35 -5.43 -4.41 19.29
CA THR A 35 -6.03 -5.66 19.76
C THR A 35 -4.98 -6.74 20.00
N LEU A 36 -4.00 -6.90 19.09
CA LEU A 36 -2.92 -7.88 19.22
C LEU A 36 -2.07 -7.65 20.48
N ARG A 37 -1.92 -6.40 20.94
CA ARG A 37 -1.19 -6.06 22.17
C ARG A 37 -1.84 -6.60 23.44
N ARG A 38 -3.11 -6.99 23.39
CA ARG A 38 -3.86 -7.56 24.53
C ARG A 38 -3.79 -9.09 24.57
N ILE A 39 -3.25 -9.72 23.53
CA ILE A 39 -3.16 -11.17 23.40
C ILE A 39 -1.77 -11.62 23.87
N PRO A 40 -1.63 -12.77 24.57
CA PRO A 40 -0.32 -13.32 24.91
C PRO A 40 0.60 -13.43 23.69
N PRO A 41 1.90 -13.07 23.80
CA PRO A 41 2.80 -12.94 22.65
C PRO A 41 2.85 -14.16 21.70
N PRO A 42 2.84 -15.42 22.19
CA PRO A 42 2.86 -16.59 21.31
C PRO A 42 1.62 -16.67 20.40
N GLN A 43 0.44 -16.34 20.94
CA GLN A 43 -0.82 -16.38 20.20
C GLN A 43 -0.92 -15.19 19.24
N ALA A 44 -0.51 -13.99 19.69
CA ALA A 44 -0.46 -12.79 18.85
C ALA A 44 0.41 -12.99 17.61
N ALA A 45 1.59 -13.62 17.76
CA ALA A 45 2.50 -13.88 16.65
C ALA A 45 1.89 -14.81 15.57
N VAL A 46 1.09 -15.81 15.97
CA VAL A 46 0.40 -16.70 15.01
C VAL A 46 -0.68 -15.94 14.25
N VAL A 47 -1.47 -15.11 14.93
CA VAL A 47 -2.50 -14.28 14.30
C VAL A 47 -1.86 -13.27 13.34
N GLU A 48 -0.80 -12.58 13.78
CA GLU A 48 -0.07 -11.60 12.97
C GLU A 48 0.58 -12.24 11.74
N GLN A 49 1.11 -13.47 11.85
CA GLN A 49 1.64 -14.20 10.70
C GLN A 49 0.56 -14.54 9.66
N ARG A 50 -0.60 -15.05 10.11
CA ARG A 50 -1.71 -15.40 9.21
C ARG A 50 -2.30 -14.18 8.54
N LEU A 51 -2.61 -13.15 9.33
CA LEU A 51 -3.15 -11.90 8.81
C LEU A 51 -2.13 -11.21 7.90
N GLY A 52 -0.86 -11.18 8.29
CA GLY A 52 0.20 -10.59 7.48
C GLY A 52 0.41 -11.28 6.14
N ASN A 53 0.18 -12.60 6.03
CA ASN A 53 0.21 -13.31 4.74
C ASN A 53 -0.93 -12.84 3.84
N LEU A 54 -2.15 -12.85 4.37
CA LEU A 54 -3.33 -12.45 3.63
C LEU A 54 -3.27 -10.98 3.20
N SER A 55 -2.84 -10.10 4.12
CA SER A 55 -2.66 -8.67 3.85
C SER A 55 -1.70 -8.42 2.69
N VAL A 56 -0.62 -9.19 2.57
CA VAL A 56 0.35 -8.94 1.49
C VAL A 56 -0.22 -9.21 0.09
N TYR A 57 -1.06 -10.23 -0.03
CA TYR A 57 -1.70 -10.51 -1.32
C TYR A 57 -2.88 -9.60 -1.58
N LEU A 58 -3.74 -9.40 -0.58
CA LEU A 58 -4.95 -8.60 -0.74
C LEU A 58 -4.64 -7.11 -0.94
N PHE A 59 -3.80 -6.53 -0.07
CA PHE A 59 -3.47 -5.10 -0.15
C PHE A 59 -2.51 -4.83 -1.30
N GLY A 60 -1.59 -5.74 -1.59
CA GLY A 60 -0.69 -5.63 -2.73
C GLY A 60 -1.44 -5.72 -4.06
N GLY A 61 -2.39 -6.65 -4.17
CA GLY A 61 -3.28 -6.77 -5.31
C GLY A 61 -4.15 -5.53 -5.50
N ALA A 62 -4.77 -5.05 -4.41
CA ALA A 62 -5.58 -3.84 -4.45
C ALA A 62 -4.74 -2.59 -4.83
N LEU A 63 -3.55 -2.42 -4.27
CA LEU A 63 -2.66 -1.31 -4.61
C LEU A 63 -2.20 -1.35 -6.06
N THR A 64 -1.93 -2.56 -6.58
CA THR A 64 -1.57 -2.78 -7.99
C THR A 64 -2.75 -2.45 -8.91
N LEU A 65 -3.93 -2.99 -8.62
CA LEU A 65 -5.15 -2.71 -9.38
C LEU A 65 -5.50 -1.22 -9.36
N LEU A 66 -5.31 -0.54 -8.23
CA LEU A 66 -5.50 0.90 -8.11
C LEU A 66 -4.63 1.66 -9.11
N GLY A 67 -3.34 1.32 -9.20
CA GLY A 67 -2.42 1.91 -10.17
C GLY A 67 -2.77 1.60 -11.62
N VAL A 68 -2.95 0.32 -11.94
CA VAL A 68 -3.24 -0.15 -13.30
C VAL A 68 -4.54 0.47 -13.83
N THR A 69 -5.61 0.46 -13.04
CA THR A 69 -6.88 1.06 -13.45
C THR A 69 -6.81 2.58 -13.56
N GLY A 70 -6.00 3.24 -12.74
CA GLY A 70 -5.71 4.66 -12.92
C GLY A 70 -5.04 4.91 -14.27
N LEU A 71 -3.95 4.19 -14.55
CA LEU A 71 -3.15 4.38 -15.77
C LEU A 71 -3.96 4.11 -17.02
N LEU A 72 -4.78 3.05 -17.02
CA LEU A 72 -5.68 2.74 -18.13
C LEU A 72 -6.73 3.83 -18.35
N ARG A 73 -7.25 4.45 -17.29
CA ARG A 73 -8.18 5.59 -17.45
C ARG A 73 -7.49 6.80 -18.05
N LEU A 74 -6.25 7.08 -17.64
CA LEU A 74 -5.47 8.17 -18.21
C LEU A 74 -5.18 7.91 -19.70
N TYR A 75 -4.78 6.67 -20.03
CA TYR A 75 -4.56 6.23 -21.40
C TYR A 75 -5.81 6.44 -22.26
N LEU A 76 -6.99 6.02 -21.81
CA LEU A 76 -8.21 6.16 -22.59
C LEU A 76 -8.65 7.63 -22.72
N MET A 77 -8.54 8.44 -21.66
CA MET A 77 -8.98 9.84 -21.68
C MET A 77 -8.12 10.75 -22.58
N TYR A 78 -6.87 10.38 -22.85
CA TYR A 78 -5.92 11.19 -23.59
C TYR A 78 -5.39 10.51 -24.86
N ASP A 79 -6.10 9.48 -25.35
CA ASP A 79 -5.73 8.70 -26.54
C ASP A 79 -4.26 8.21 -26.50
N GLY A 80 -3.86 7.69 -25.33
CA GLY A 80 -2.51 7.24 -25.04
C GLY A 80 -1.88 7.92 -23.81
N LEU A 81 -0.58 7.73 -23.65
CA LEU A 81 0.23 8.31 -22.57
C LEU A 81 1.08 9.51 -23.03
N GLY A 82 0.78 10.08 -24.20
CA GLY A 82 1.49 11.27 -24.71
C GLY A 82 1.42 12.46 -23.76
N ILE A 83 0.37 12.52 -22.94
CA ILE A 83 0.18 13.54 -21.89
C ILE A 83 1.30 13.54 -20.83
N LEU A 84 2.05 12.45 -20.69
CA LEU A 84 3.18 12.37 -19.75
C LEU A 84 4.38 13.24 -20.18
N GLY A 85 4.45 13.64 -21.44
CA GLY A 85 5.47 14.57 -21.95
C GLY A 85 4.97 16.02 -22.06
N ASP A 86 3.69 16.28 -21.79
CA ASP A 86 3.08 17.60 -22.01
C ASP A 86 3.23 18.49 -20.76
N ILE A 87 4.07 19.52 -20.86
CA ILE A 87 4.28 20.48 -19.78
C ILE A 87 3.03 21.29 -19.42
N ASN A 88 2.10 21.47 -20.37
CA ASN A 88 0.86 22.19 -20.13
C ASN A 88 -0.08 21.39 -19.24
N PHE A 89 -0.09 20.05 -19.38
CA PHE A 89 -0.83 19.18 -18.47
C PHE A 89 -0.37 19.38 -17.03
N TYR A 90 0.93 19.30 -16.76
CA TYR A 90 1.50 19.49 -15.42
C TYR A 90 1.28 20.91 -14.88
N SER A 91 1.14 21.90 -15.75
CA SER A 91 0.84 23.29 -15.40
C SER A 91 -0.65 23.54 -15.15
N SER A 92 -1.53 22.62 -15.53
CA SER A 92 -2.96 22.70 -15.26
C SER A 92 -3.31 22.27 -13.83
N ARG A 93 -4.39 22.81 -13.26
CA ARG A 93 -4.89 22.41 -11.92
C ARG A 93 -5.19 20.91 -11.85
N TYR A 94 -5.79 20.39 -12.92
CA TYR A 94 -6.13 18.99 -13.06
C TYR A 94 -4.88 18.12 -13.08
N GLY A 95 -3.92 18.43 -13.96
CA GLY A 95 -2.69 17.66 -14.08
C GLY A 95 -1.82 17.70 -12.81
N ARG A 96 -1.79 18.82 -12.08
CA ARG A 96 -1.18 18.87 -10.73
C ARG A 96 -1.81 17.88 -9.76
N ALA A 97 -3.15 17.84 -9.69
CA ALA A 97 -3.86 16.94 -8.79
C ALA A 97 -3.64 15.47 -9.15
N ILE A 98 -3.66 15.15 -10.46
CA ILE A 98 -3.33 13.82 -10.98
C ILE A 98 -1.86 13.46 -10.69
N THR A 99 -0.93 14.40 -10.84
CA THR A 99 0.50 14.19 -10.53
C THR A 99 0.68 13.86 -9.06
N ILE A 100 0.08 14.63 -8.15
CA ILE A 100 0.12 14.34 -6.71
C ILE A 100 -0.45 12.95 -6.42
N MET A 101 -1.60 12.61 -7.04
CA MET A 101 -2.22 11.30 -6.88
C MET A 101 -1.25 10.15 -7.25
N TYR A 102 -0.64 10.23 -8.44
CA TYR A 102 0.28 9.19 -8.91
C TYR A 102 1.60 9.17 -8.14
N SER A 103 2.16 10.32 -7.78
CA SER A 103 3.39 10.39 -6.99
C SER A 103 3.18 9.76 -5.61
N CYS A 104 2.09 10.10 -4.93
CA CYS A 104 1.75 9.49 -3.65
C CYS A 104 1.49 7.98 -3.78
N TRP A 105 0.74 7.55 -4.79
CA TRP A 105 0.51 6.13 -5.06
C TRP A 105 1.83 5.38 -5.34
N PHE A 106 2.70 5.94 -6.17
CA PHE A 106 3.96 5.29 -6.56
C PHE A 106 4.92 5.17 -5.36
N LEU A 107 5.03 6.22 -4.54
CA LEU A 107 5.77 6.15 -3.29
C LEU A 107 5.16 5.11 -2.34
N ALA A 108 3.83 5.06 -2.22
CA ALA A 108 3.17 4.03 -1.41
C ALA A 108 3.49 2.63 -1.92
N PHE A 109 3.53 2.43 -3.23
CA PHE A 109 3.91 1.18 -3.88
C PHE A 109 5.35 0.78 -3.58
N LEU A 110 6.33 1.69 -3.70
CA LEU A 110 7.72 1.40 -3.35
C LEU A 110 7.89 1.04 -1.87
N VAL A 111 7.23 1.80 -0.99
CA VAL A 111 7.23 1.56 0.46
C VAL A 111 6.55 0.21 0.77
N TYR A 112 5.52 -0.15 0.03
CA TYR A 112 4.86 -1.45 0.13
C TYR A 112 5.77 -2.61 -0.32
N LEU A 113 6.49 -2.46 -1.42
CA LEU A 113 7.48 -3.46 -1.86
C LEU A 113 8.55 -3.69 -0.80
N PHE A 114 9.06 -2.60 -0.20
CA PHE A 114 10.00 -2.71 0.91
C PHE A 114 9.40 -3.46 2.11
N LEU A 115 8.15 -3.21 2.46
CA LEU A 115 7.44 -3.97 3.51
C LEU A 115 7.35 -5.45 3.15
N ALA A 116 6.87 -5.77 1.94
CA ALA A 116 6.54 -7.12 1.51
C ALA A 116 7.78 -8.00 1.30
N PHE A 117 8.83 -7.45 0.68
CA PHE A 117 10.02 -8.20 0.27
C PHE A 117 11.21 -8.08 1.22
N TYR A 118 11.28 -7.04 2.06
CA TYR A 118 12.42 -6.86 2.98
C TYR A 118 12.02 -7.06 4.44
N LEU A 119 11.08 -6.27 4.97
CA LEU A 119 10.75 -6.32 6.40
C LEU A 119 10.06 -7.62 6.80
N ARG A 120 9.13 -8.07 5.97
CA ARG A 120 8.30 -9.24 6.28
C ARG A 120 9.08 -10.56 6.34
N PRO A 121 9.99 -10.88 5.40
CA PRO A 121 10.83 -12.06 5.52
C PRO A 121 11.64 -12.11 6.82
N ILE A 122 12.12 -10.96 7.32
CA ILE A 122 12.87 -10.88 8.59
C ILE A 122 12.01 -11.35 9.77
N VAL A 123 10.74 -10.94 9.82
CA VAL A 123 9.83 -11.32 10.91
C VAL A 123 9.39 -12.78 10.81
N LEU A 124 9.24 -13.30 9.58
CA LEU A 124 8.85 -14.67 9.32
C LEU A 124 9.98 -15.69 9.48
N HIS A 125 11.23 -15.25 9.44
CA HIS A 125 12.39 -16.14 9.57
C HIS A 125 12.35 -16.85 10.93
N ARG A 126 12.14 -18.17 10.89
CA ARG A 126 12.20 -19.04 12.07
C ARG A 126 13.56 -19.72 12.10
N LEU A 127 14.12 -19.86 13.31
CA LEU A 127 15.26 -20.73 13.53
C LEU A 127 14.88 -22.16 13.12
N ARG A 128 15.75 -22.79 12.33
CA ARG A 128 15.62 -24.22 12.04
C ARG A 128 15.81 -24.98 13.35
N PRO A 129 14.97 -25.98 13.67
CA PRO A 129 15.12 -26.80 14.88
C PRO A 129 16.49 -27.47 15.01
N GLU A 130 17.18 -27.68 13.88
CA GLU A 130 18.49 -28.31 13.76
C GLU A 130 19.65 -27.38 14.14
N ALA A 131 19.47 -26.07 14.05
CA ALA A 131 20.47 -25.10 14.47
C ALA A 131 20.35 -24.99 15.98
N ASN A 132 21.31 -25.54 16.74
CA ASN A 132 21.36 -25.49 18.19
C ASN A 132 22.01 -24.15 18.61
N PRO A 133 21.26 -23.02 18.59
CA PRO A 133 21.85 -21.70 18.54
C PRO A 133 22.23 -21.29 19.96
N GLY A 134 23.37 -20.63 20.11
CA GLY A 134 23.77 -20.12 21.43
C GLY A 134 22.75 -19.11 21.97
N ALA A 135 22.68 -18.93 23.30
CA ALA A 135 21.80 -17.94 23.94
C ALA A 135 21.99 -16.52 23.38
N ARG A 136 23.22 -16.18 22.97
CA ARG A 136 23.56 -14.90 22.32
C ARG A 136 22.91 -14.75 20.94
N GLU A 137 22.92 -15.79 20.13
CA GLU A 137 22.33 -15.77 18.77
C GLU A 137 20.81 -15.67 18.85
N LEU A 138 20.19 -16.39 19.79
CA LEU A 138 18.77 -16.27 20.10
C LEU A 138 18.38 -14.85 20.50
N GLY A 139 19.21 -14.18 21.32
CA GLY A 139 19.01 -12.78 21.70
C GLY A 139 19.06 -11.82 20.51
N LEU A 140 20.08 -11.95 19.65
CA LEU A 140 20.23 -11.11 18.45
C LEU A 140 19.06 -11.28 17.46
N LEU A 141 18.59 -12.51 17.28
CA LEU A 141 17.45 -12.80 16.40
C LEU A 141 16.15 -12.22 16.93
N ARG A 142 15.90 -12.30 18.23
CA ARG A 142 14.74 -11.66 18.87
C ARG A 142 14.77 -10.14 18.66
N MET A 143 15.91 -9.51 18.96
CA MET A 143 16.09 -8.07 18.78
C MET A 143 15.85 -7.62 17.34
N ARG A 144 16.36 -8.38 16.36
CA ARG A 144 16.16 -8.08 14.93
C ARG A 144 14.69 -8.19 14.52
N ARG A 145 13.96 -9.19 15.03
CA ARG A 145 12.53 -9.37 14.75
C ARG A 145 11.68 -8.28 15.38
N ASP A 146 11.97 -7.90 16.62
CA ASP A 146 11.25 -6.82 17.32
C ASP A 146 11.47 -5.47 16.61
N THR A 147 12.71 -5.22 16.18
CA THR A 147 13.05 -4.02 15.38
C THR A 147 12.31 -4.03 14.04
N ALA A 148 12.29 -5.15 13.33
CA ALA A 148 11.57 -5.27 12.06
C ALA A 148 10.06 -5.09 12.23
N ALA A 149 9.46 -5.64 13.29
CA ALA A 149 8.05 -5.43 13.62
C ALA A 149 7.72 -3.94 13.86
N LEU A 150 8.58 -3.21 14.57
CA LEU A 150 8.42 -1.77 14.74
C LEU A 150 8.44 -1.03 13.39
N TRP A 151 9.39 -1.38 12.52
CA TRP A 151 9.49 -0.81 11.18
C TRP A 151 8.27 -1.12 10.33
N ILE A 152 7.72 -2.35 10.37
CA ILE A 152 6.48 -2.70 9.66
C ILE A 152 5.35 -1.73 10.04
N TYR A 153 5.21 -1.39 11.32
CA TYR A 153 4.18 -0.44 11.74
C TYR A 153 4.42 0.96 11.18
N ARG A 154 5.66 1.46 11.22
CA ARG A 154 5.99 2.79 10.66
C ARG A 154 5.72 2.83 9.16
N THR A 155 6.17 1.80 8.45
CA THR A 155 5.98 1.66 7.00
C THR A 155 4.50 1.61 6.62
N ARG A 156 3.66 0.89 7.38
CA ARG A 156 2.19 0.89 7.17
C ARG A 156 1.57 2.27 7.38
N LEU A 157 1.98 3.01 8.41
CA LEU A 157 1.51 4.37 8.62
C LEU A 157 1.90 5.28 7.45
N THR A 158 3.15 5.18 6.97
CA THR A 158 3.62 5.92 5.80
C THR A 158 2.78 5.58 4.55
N ILE A 159 2.50 4.30 4.33
CA ILE A 159 1.62 3.84 3.23
C ILE A 159 0.23 4.46 3.36
N LEU A 160 -0.34 4.49 4.56
CA LEU A 160 -1.66 5.08 4.79
C LEU A 160 -1.67 6.59 4.51
N ILE A 161 -0.65 7.32 4.98
CA ILE A 161 -0.51 8.77 4.73
C ILE A 161 -0.40 9.04 3.23
N LEU A 162 0.46 8.30 2.53
CA LEU A 162 0.62 8.42 1.07
C LEU A 162 -0.68 8.03 0.34
N GLY A 163 -1.36 6.98 0.79
CA GLY A 163 -2.64 6.56 0.25
C GLY A 163 -3.75 7.61 0.42
N ILE A 164 -3.81 8.29 1.56
CA ILE A 164 -4.71 9.42 1.80
C ILE A 164 -4.32 10.59 0.88
N GLY A 165 -3.03 10.92 0.77
CA GLY A 165 -2.55 11.95 -0.16
C GLY A 165 -2.95 11.65 -1.62
N ALA A 166 -2.86 10.39 -2.03
CA ALA A 166 -3.33 9.95 -3.33
C ALA A 166 -4.85 10.14 -3.49
N ALA A 167 -5.64 9.79 -2.48
CA ALA A 167 -7.09 9.99 -2.45
C ALA A 167 -7.46 11.46 -2.64
N VAL A 168 -6.79 12.36 -1.90
CA VAL A 168 -7.02 13.80 -1.97
C VAL A 168 -6.74 14.31 -3.39
N GLY A 169 -5.61 13.92 -3.99
CA GLY A 169 -5.30 14.27 -5.38
C GLY A 169 -6.38 13.79 -6.36
N GLY A 170 -6.84 12.54 -6.22
CA GLY A 170 -7.87 11.96 -7.07
C GLY A 170 -9.26 12.58 -6.91
N MET A 171 -9.64 12.94 -5.67
CA MET A 171 -10.94 13.58 -5.38
C MET A 171 -10.99 15.02 -5.88
N VAL A 172 -9.88 15.76 -5.76
CA VAL A 172 -9.85 17.19 -6.11
C VAL A 172 -9.69 17.40 -7.62
N ALA A 173 -9.06 16.47 -8.35
CA ALA A 173 -8.90 16.55 -9.81
C ALA A 173 -10.22 16.89 -10.56
N PRO A 174 -11.34 16.16 -10.38
CA PRO A 174 -12.61 16.49 -11.04
C PRO A 174 -13.31 17.74 -10.49
N LEU A 175 -12.94 18.23 -9.29
CA LEU A 175 -13.55 19.41 -8.64
C LEU A 175 -12.90 20.75 -9.04
N GLY A 176 -12.04 20.75 -10.06
CA GLY A 176 -11.30 21.93 -10.51
C GLY A 176 -9.80 21.90 -10.18
N GLY A 177 -9.31 20.81 -9.58
CA GLY A 177 -7.88 20.58 -9.33
C GLY A 177 -7.31 21.36 -8.13
N LEU A 178 -5.99 21.25 -7.92
CA LEU A 178 -5.28 21.88 -6.80
C LEU A 178 -4.55 23.15 -7.27
N PHE A 179 -4.97 24.29 -6.70
CA PHE A 179 -4.50 25.68 -6.90
C PHE A 179 -4.59 26.22 -8.31
#